data_AF-A0A1F8VEZ0-F1
#
_entry.id   AF-A0A1F8VEZ0-F1
#
_cell.length_a   1.000
_cell.length_b   1.000
_cell.length_c   1.000
_cell.angle_alpha   90.00
_cell.angle_beta   90.00
_cell.angle_gamma   90.00
#
_symmetry.space_group_name_H-M   'P 1'
#
loop_
_entity.id
_entity.type
_entity.pdbx_description
1 polymer ?
#
loop_
_entity_poly.entity_id
_entity_poly.type
_entity_poly.pdbx_seq_one_letter_code
_entity_poly.pdbx_strand_id
1 'polypeptide(L)'
;MHDDHFHPETLKVHGLLDREFIIKRFSQPILRERLKRLGVTRIREIDAFEVVKIGPFEISIFPQLSSNSSGLEDDVNFDLDTSIAIKADGKVFFNQVDNPLSFEDLKNVHAYISQKMGAIDVACLMSGAASEYPHLFLGVDHANEKKRIVDRSLLDLAQWLSLLNPQYYFPAGGTYLIPGWLSQFAANVAQPTYPEIVNFLSDKRLSTQCISLEGGRFLEWDSESQKVEVGSSISPVVFEREVATEIHKVDPYVYEHFDAPEWSVLTKYLDQARSNWEEKVVRKHYEITQSIIFEVYRPLSLKDGKSDVSKHLGTFRIHAAKTPDRGVLSIHIDQRALFACVVRKLVWNGVLGALCLYERTPNRHYPTDFFSLNFLTITDQQVEQLVDSIEA
;
A
#
# COMPACT_ATOMS: atom_id res chain seq x y z
N MET A 1 -2.96 -0.20 -8.10
CA MET A 1 -1.51 -0.46 -8.10
C MET A 1 -0.92 0.46 -7.07
N HIS A 2 -0.17 -0.09 -6.12
CA HIS A 2 0.57 0.72 -5.16
C HIS A 2 1.83 1.29 -5.82
N ASP A 3 2.14 2.55 -5.53
CA ASP A 3 3.18 3.31 -6.24
C ASP A 3 4.60 2.93 -5.78
N ASP A 4 4.73 2.33 -4.60
CA ASP A 4 5.94 1.74 -4.02
C ASP A 4 6.33 0.38 -4.63
N HIS A 5 5.38 -0.31 -5.26
CA HIS A 5 5.60 -1.57 -5.98
C HIS A 5 5.62 -1.42 -7.51
N PHE A 6 5.15 -0.30 -8.04
CA PHE A 6 5.16 0.00 -9.47
C PHE A 6 5.44 1.49 -9.72
N HIS A 7 6.71 1.82 -10.02
CA HIS A 7 7.16 3.19 -10.26
C HIS A 7 7.59 3.41 -11.72
N PRO A 8 6.74 4.01 -12.58
CA PRO A 8 7.03 4.18 -14.00
C PRO A 8 8.32 4.93 -14.32
N GLU A 9 8.67 5.92 -13.51
CA GLU A 9 9.86 6.74 -13.77
C GLU A 9 11.15 5.94 -13.51
N THR A 10 11.17 5.09 -12.49
CA THR A 10 12.28 4.15 -12.26
C THR A 10 12.48 3.24 -13.45
N LEU A 11 11.39 2.70 -14.02
CA LEU A 11 11.47 1.83 -15.21
C LEU A 11 12.06 2.55 -16.42
N LYS A 12 11.72 3.84 -16.62
CA LYS A 12 12.22 4.67 -17.73
C LYS A 12 13.68 5.05 -17.53
N VAL A 13 14.03 5.64 -16.39
CA VAL A 13 15.38 6.15 -16.08
C VAL A 13 16.42 5.04 -16.15
N HIS A 14 16.06 3.83 -15.72
CA HIS A 14 16.96 2.67 -15.76
C HIS A 14 16.87 1.85 -17.05
N GLY A 15 16.11 2.31 -18.06
CA GLY A 15 16.04 1.65 -19.37
C GLY A 15 15.51 0.21 -19.29
N LEU A 16 14.52 -0.04 -18.43
CA LEU A 16 14.01 -1.40 -18.17
C LEU A 16 12.84 -1.79 -19.08
N LEU A 17 12.32 -0.86 -19.91
CA LEU A 17 11.11 -1.08 -20.71
C LEU A 17 11.26 -2.14 -21.81
N ASP A 18 12.49 -2.45 -22.21
CA ASP A 18 12.79 -3.49 -23.20
C ASP A 18 12.84 -4.89 -22.58
N ARG A 19 12.93 -5.03 -21.25
CA ARG A 19 13.01 -6.31 -20.53
C ARG A 19 11.68 -7.08 -20.60
N GLU A 20 11.74 -8.37 -20.31
CA GLU A 20 10.53 -9.18 -20.16
C GLU A 20 9.90 -8.94 -18.79
N PHE A 21 8.66 -8.46 -18.77
CA PHE A 21 7.88 -8.28 -17.56
C PHE A 21 6.99 -9.51 -17.34
N ILE A 22 7.14 -10.17 -16.19
CA ILE A 22 6.34 -11.32 -15.80
C ILE A 22 5.29 -10.83 -14.81
N ILE A 23 4.01 -11.01 -15.16
CA ILE A 23 2.88 -10.59 -14.32
C ILE A 23 1.85 -11.72 -14.22
N LYS A 24 1.01 -11.69 -13.18
CA LYS A 24 -0.20 -12.52 -13.15
C LYS A 24 -1.13 -12.10 -14.29
N ARG A 25 -1.85 -13.06 -14.88
CA ARG A 25 -3.03 -12.77 -15.70
C ARG A 25 -4.16 -12.27 -14.80
N PHE A 26 -4.37 -10.96 -14.81
CA PHE A 26 -5.45 -10.31 -14.05
C PHE A 26 -6.77 -10.39 -14.82
N SER A 27 -7.87 -10.55 -14.10
CA SER A 27 -9.21 -10.50 -14.68
C SER A 27 -9.49 -9.14 -15.35
N GLN A 28 -8.98 -8.07 -14.73
CA GLN A 28 -8.92 -6.73 -15.31
C GLN A 28 -7.48 -6.43 -15.71
N PRO A 29 -7.15 -6.25 -17.00
CA PRO A 29 -5.77 -6.15 -17.47
C PRO A 29 -5.13 -4.77 -17.22
N ILE A 30 -5.46 -4.10 -16.10
CA ILE A 30 -5.02 -2.72 -15.82
C ILE A 30 -3.50 -2.60 -15.80
N LEU A 31 -2.81 -3.52 -15.11
CA LEU A 31 -1.34 -3.52 -15.06
C LEU A 31 -0.72 -3.70 -16.45
N ARG A 32 -1.24 -4.66 -17.23
CA ARG A 32 -0.79 -4.91 -18.60
C ARG A 32 -0.95 -3.67 -19.48
N GLU A 33 -2.13 -3.04 -19.45
CA GLU A 33 -2.39 -1.86 -20.27
C GLU A 33 -1.57 -0.65 -19.81
N ARG A 34 -1.29 -0.50 -18.51
CA ARG A 34 -0.35 0.51 -17.98
C ARG A 34 1.08 0.26 -18.50
N LEU A 35 1.59 -0.96 -18.41
CA LEU A 35 2.92 -1.33 -18.94
C LEU A 35 3.02 -1.03 -20.44
N LYS A 36 2.01 -1.40 -21.23
CA LYS A 36 1.98 -1.09 -22.67
C LYS A 36 2.03 0.40 -22.95
N ARG A 37 1.25 1.22 -22.22
CA ARG A 37 1.27 2.69 -22.36
C ARG A 37 2.63 3.30 -22.01
N LEU A 38 3.40 2.67 -21.12
CA LEU A 38 4.77 3.08 -20.83
C LEU A 38 5.77 2.72 -21.93
N GLY A 39 5.37 1.90 -22.91
CA GLY A 39 6.24 1.44 -24.00
C GLY A 39 6.89 0.08 -23.74
N VAL A 40 6.42 -0.68 -22.75
CA VAL A 40 6.92 -2.06 -22.53
C VAL A 40 6.53 -2.95 -23.71
N THR A 41 7.53 -3.62 -24.28
CA THR A 41 7.37 -4.42 -25.50
C THR A 41 7.17 -5.91 -25.24
N ARG A 42 7.64 -6.42 -24.09
CA ARG A 42 7.59 -7.84 -23.73
C ARG A 42 6.90 -8.05 -22.39
N ILE A 43 5.65 -8.51 -22.43
CA ILE A 43 4.86 -8.82 -21.23
C ILE A 43 4.42 -10.27 -21.32
N ARG A 44 4.78 -11.06 -20.30
CA ARG A 44 4.35 -12.44 -20.11
C ARG A 44 3.35 -12.49 -18.96
N GLU A 45 2.09 -12.80 -19.29
CA GLU A 45 1.04 -13.06 -18.31
C GLU A 45 1.03 -14.55 -17.96
N ILE A 46 1.14 -14.89 -16.67
CA ILE A 46 1.06 -16.27 -16.16
C ILE A 46 -0.21 -16.47 -15.35
N ASP A 47 -0.80 -17.66 -15.39
CA ASP A 47 -2.01 -17.94 -14.62
C ASP A 47 -1.69 -18.15 -13.15
N ALA A 48 -2.66 -17.85 -12.29
CA ALA A 48 -2.54 -18.09 -10.85
C ALA A 48 -2.41 -19.61 -10.58
N PHE A 49 -1.60 -19.98 -9.60
CA PHE A 49 -1.37 -21.40 -9.24
C PHE A 49 -0.86 -22.26 -10.41
N GLU A 50 -0.01 -21.68 -11.26
CA GLU A 50 0.71 -22.38 -12.32
C GLU A 50 2.22 -22.28 -12.08
N VAL A 51 2.95 -23.39 -12.27
CA VAL A 51 4.43 -23.35 -12.32
C VAL A 51 4.86 -23.20 -13.77
N VAL A 52 5.47 -22.05 -14.09
CA VAL A 52 5.99 -21.74 -15.41
C VAL A 52 7.51 -21.70 -15.36
N LYS A 53 8.17 -22.35 -16.34
CA LYS A 53 9.63 -22.31 -16.48
C LYS A 53 10.05 -21.13 -17.35
N ILE A 54 10.95 -20.28 -16.82
CA ILE A 54 11.52 -19.12 -17.51
C ILE A 54 13.03 -19.13 -17.29
N GLY A 55 13.78 -19.56 -18.31
CA GLY A 55 15.23 -19.75 -18.19
C GLY A 55 15.58 -20.78 -17.10
N PRO A 56 16.45 -20.45 -16.12
CA PRO A 56 16.77 -21.34 -15.00
C PRO A 56 15.70 -21.35 -13.90
N PHE A 57 14.69 -20.48 -13.99
CA PHE A 57 13.69 -20.29 -12.94
C PHE A 57 12.42 -21.11 -13.18
N GLU A 58 11.87 -21.68 -12.13
CA GLU A 58 10.48 -22.11 -12.03
C GLU A 58 9.73 -21.07 -11.20
N ILE A 59 8.66 -20.49 -11.74
CA ILE A 59 7.95 -19.37 -11.13
C ILE A 59 6.47 -19.73 -10.96
N SER A 60 5.89 -19.40 -9.80
CA SER A 60 4.46 -19.47 -9.54
C SER A 60 3.99 -18.19 -8.86
N ILE A 61 2.89 -17.62 -9.35
CA ILE A 61 2.26 -16.43 -8.75
C ILE A 61 0.94 -16.83 -8.07
N PHE A 62 0.75 -16.34 -6.85
CA PHE A 62 -0.42 -16.58 -6.02
C PHE A 62 -1.29 -15.32 -5.98
N PRO A 63 -2.58 -15.42 -6.26
CA PRO A 63 -3.49 -14.28 -6.25
C PRO A 63 -3.77 -13.83 -4.81
N GLN A 64 -4.40 -12.66 -4.70
CA GLN A 64 -5.09 -12.28 -3.49
C GLN A 64 -6.25 -13.23 -3.19
N LEU A 65 -6.21 -13.86 -2.02
CA LEU A 65 -7.21 -14.82 -1.54
C LEU A 65 -8.04 -14.27 -0.39
N SER A 66 -7.49 -13.33 0.38
CA SER A 66 -8.17 -12.59 1.44
C SER A 66 -8.20 -11.09 1.12
N SER A 67 -9.06 -10.32 1.78
CA SER A 67 -9.06 -8.85 1.65
C SER A 67 -7.96 -8.21 2.51
N ASN A 68 -7.51 -7.02 2.12
CA ASN A 68 -6.57 -6.19 2.89
C ASN A 68 -7.19 -5.58 4.16
N SER A 69 -8.47 -5.82 4.40
CA SER A 69 -9.27 -5.30 5.51
C SER A 69 -9.07 -6.03 6.84
N SER A 70 -7.99 -6.80 7.01
CA SER A 70 -7.70 -7.58 8.23
C SER A 70 -8.84 -8.52 8.64
N GLY A 71 -9.57 -9.09 7.66
CA GLY A 71 -10.70 -9.99 7.89
C GLY A 71 -12.04 -9.29 8.17
N LEU A 72 -12.12 -7.97 7.99
CA LEU A 72 -13.41 -7.24 7.98
C LEU A 72 -14.13 -7.46 6.65
N GLU A 73 -15.46 -7.44 6.67
CA GLU A 73 -16.26 -7.42 5.45
C GLU A 73 -15.90 -6.18 4.61
N ASP A 74 -15.54 -6.43 3.36
CA ASP A 74 -15.19 -5.42 2.37
C ASP A 74 -15.78 -5.85 1.02
N ASP A 75 -16.74 -5.06 0.53
CA ASP A 75 -17.40 -5.34 -0.75
C ASP A 75 -16.56 -4.85 -1.94
N VAL A 76 -15.53 -4.04 -1.69
CA VAL A 76 -14.67 -3.44 -2.72
C VAL A 76 -13.38 -4.24 -2.85
N ASN A 77 -13.49 -5.45 -3.40
CA ASN A 77 -12.33 -6.29 -3.67
C ASN A 77 -11.68 -5.99 -5.03
N PHE A 78 -10.36 -5.74 -5.05
CA PHE A 78 -9.56 -5.57 -6.26
C PHE A 78 -8.70 -6.82 -6.49
N ASP A 79 -8.78 -7.43 -7.68
CA ASP A 79 -7.79 -8.41 -8.15
C ASP A 79 -6.49 -7.66 -8.48
N LEU A 80 -5.69 -7.36 -7.45
CA LEU A 80 -4.53 -6.49 -7.53
C LEU A 80 -3.27 -7.15 -6.94
N ASP A 81 -3.34 -7.56 -5.69
CA ASP A 81 -2.15 -8.00 -4.95
C ASP A 81 -1.83 -9.46 -5.24
N THR A 82 -0.54 -9.78 -5.24
CA THR A 82 -0.05 -11.13 -5.53
C THR A 82 1.21 -11.45 -4.74
N SER A 83 1.39 -12.72 -4.40
CA SER A 83 2.68 -13.25 -3.91
C SER A 83 3.36 -14.06 -5.01
N ILE A 84 4.66 -14.29 -4.87
CA ILE A 84 5.44 -15.05 -5.86
C ILE A 84 6.35 -16.07 -5.16
N ALA A 85 6.40 -17.27 -5.71
CA ALA A 85 7.44 -18.24 -5.42
C ALA A 85 8.33 -18.42 -6.65
N ILE A 86 9.64 -18.44 -6.41
CA ILE A 86 10.66 -18.63 -7.43
C ILE A 86 11.57 -19.75 -6.97
N LYS A 87 11.83 -20.71 -7.86
CA LYS A 87 12.79 -21.77 -7.63
C LYS A 87 13.90 -21.73 -8.67
N ALA A 88 15.13 -21.84 -8.20
CA ALA A 88 16.34 -22.03 -9.00
C ALA A 88 17.35 -22.86 -8.22
N ASP A 89 18.13 -23.69 -8.90
CA ASP A 89 19.20 -24.51 -8.31
C ASP A 89 18.75 -25.32 -7.08
N GLY A 90 17.50 -25.82 -7.13
CA GLY A 90 16.89 -26.61 -6.06
C GLY A 90 16.47 -25.81 -4.82
N LYS A 91 16.63 -24.48 -4.82
CA LYS A 91 16.23 -23.58 -3.74
C LYS A 91 14.94 -22.85 -4.06
N VAL A 92 14.10 -22.62 -3.05
CA VAL A 92 12.82 -21.91 -3.19
C VAL A 92 12.83 -20.62 -2.39
N PHE A 93 12.58 -19.51 -3.09
CA PHE A 93 12.31 -18.21 -2.51
C PHE A 93 10.81 -17.90 -2.58
N PHE A 94 10.21 -17.52 -1.46
CA PHE A 94 8.84 -17.04 -1.39
C PHE A 94 8.82 -15.57 -0.97
N ASN A 95 8.17 -14.72 -1.76
CA ASN A 95 7.92 -13.32 -1.44
C ASN A 95 6.43 -13.08 -1.32
N GLN A 96 5.98 -12.72 -0.13
CA GLN A 96 4.59 -12.35 0.13
C GLN A 96 4.18 -11.10 -0.67
N VAL A 97 5.10 -10.13 -0.81
CA VAL A 97 4.78 -8.75 -1.22
C VAL A 97 3.71 -8.18 -0.27
N ASP A 98 2.77 -7.39 -0.78
CA ASP A 98 1.64 -6.80 -0.04
C ASP A 98 0.41 -7.69 -0.05
N ASN A 99 0.52 -8.96 -0.45
CA ASN A 99 -0.63 -9.82 -0.58
C ASN A 99 -1.24 -10.15 0.80
N PRO A 100 -2.49 -9.74 1.09
CA PRO A 100 -3.16 -10.11 2.31
C PRO A 100 -3.59 -11.58 2.21
N LEU A 101 -2.86 -12.46 2.89
CA LEU A 101 -3.19 -13.87 3.02
C LEU A 101 -3.69 -14.12 4.44
N SER A 102 -4.86 -14.76 4.59
CA SER A 102 -5.21 -15.33 5.89
C SER A 102 -4.25 -16.47 6.23
N PHE A 103 -4.23 -16.89 7.50
CA PHE A 103 -3.45 -18.06 7.89
C PHE A 103 -3.87 -19.34 7.13
N GLU A 104 -5.15 -19.47 6.79
CA GLU A 104 -5.65 -20.61 6.01
C GLU A 104 -5.22 -20.53 4.54
N ASP A 105 -5.27 -19.34 3.93
CA ASP A 105 -4.75 -19.12 2.59
C ASP A 105 -3.26 -19.42 2.51
N LEU A 106 -2.50 -19.01 3.52
CA LEU A 106 -1.08 -19.29 3.61
C LEU A 106 -0.80 -20.80 3.70
N LYS A 107 -1.62 -21.59 4.41
CA LYS A 107 -1.50 -23.05 4.40
C LYS A 107 -1.69 -23.63 3.00
N ASN A 108 -2.68 -23.13 2.27
CA ASN A 108 -2.96 -23.58 0.90
C ASN A 108 -1.80 -23.23 -0.04
N VAL A 109 -1.28 -22.00 0.04
CA VAL A 109 -0.10 -21.56 -0.71
C VAL A 109 1.13 -22.40 -0.35
N HIS A 110 1.38 -22.61 0.95
CA HIS A 110 2.49 -23.42 1.43
C HIS A 110 2.41 -24.88 0.95
N ALA A 111 1.22 -25.49 1.02
CA ALA A 111 0.99 -26.85 0.55
C ALA A 111 1.23 -26.96 -0.96
N TYR A 112 0.78 -25.98 -1.74
CA TYR A 112 1.04 -25.91 -3.17
C TYR A 112 2.55 -25.81 -3.48
N ILE A 113 3.25 -24.86 -2.84
CA ILE A 113 4.70 -24.67 -3.03
C ILE A 113 5.44 -25.96 -2.66
N SER A 114 5.12 -26.56 -1.51
CA SER A 114 5.73 -27.82 -1.04
C SER A 114 5.54 -28.96 -2.04
N GLN A 115 4.35 -29.08 -2.63
CA GLN A 115 4.03 -30.14 -3.58
C GLN A 115 4.68 -29.92 -4.95
N LYS A 116 4.75 -28.67 -5.43
CA LYS A 116 5.11 -28.36 -6.82
C LYS A 116 6.55 -27.88 -6.99
N MET A 117 7.12 -27.23 -5.99
CA MET A 117 8.42 -26.56 -6.08
C MET A 117 9.41 -27.14 -5.07
N GLY A 118 8.98 -27.39 -3.83
CA GLY A 118 9.81 -27.93 -2.75
C GLY A 118 9.63 -27.14 -1.45
N ALA A 119 10.45 -27.43 -0.45
CA ALA A 119 10.48 -26.66 0.80
C ALA A 119 10.96 -25.24 0.55
N ILE A 120 10.40 -24.27 1.28
CA ILE A 120 10.82 -22.86 1.20
C ILE A 120 12.16 -22.71 1.91
N ASP A 121 13.19 -22.23 1.21
CA ASP A 121 14.50 -21.96 1.81
C ASP A 121 14.57 -20.52 2.34
N VAL A 122 14.01 -19.57 1.59
CA VAL A 122 14.05 -18.15 1.92
C VAL A 122 12.64 -17.56 1.82
N ALA A 123 12.22 -16.85 2.86
CA ALA A 123 10.94 -16.14 2.88
C ALA A 123 11.13 -14.64 3.09
N CYS A 124 10.44 -13.84 2.28
CA CYS A 124 10.28 -12.40 2.45
C CYS A 124 8.82 -12.15 2.86
N LEU A 125 8.60 -11.80 4.13
CA LEU A 125 7.27 -11.66 4.73
C LEU A 125 7.12 -10.30 5.43
N MET A 126 5.91 -9.78 5.49
CA MET A 126 5.62 -8.55 6.23
C MET A 126 5.80 -8.75 7.74
N SER A 127 6.30 -7.72 8.43
CA SER A 127 6.51 -7.74 9.89
C SER A 127 5.79 -6.62 10.64
N GLY A 128 5.01 -5.80 9.95
CA GLY A 128 4.29 -4.66 10.50
C GLY A 128 3.25 -4.14 9.53
N ALA A 129 2.67 -2.98 9.85
CA ALA A 129 1.71 -2.30 9.01
C ALA A 129 2.17 -0.87 8.70
N ALA A 130 2.25 -0.55 7.41
CA ALA A 130 2.54 0.80 6.91
C ALA A 130 1.25 1.51 6.47
N SER A 131 0.22 1.43 7.32
CA SER A 131 -1.07 2.08 7.09
C SER A 131 -1.12 3.49 7.67
N GLU A 132 -2.11 4.25 7.22
CA GLU A 132 -2.49 5.55 7.76
C GLU A 132 -2.84 5.50 9.26
N TYR A 133 -3.32 4.35 9.76
CA TYR A 133 -3.65 4.16 11.17
C TYR A 133 -2.51 3.45 11.92
N PRO A 134 -2.11 3.92 13.12
CA PRO A 134 -2.59 5.12 13.83
C PRO A 134 -1.90 6.41 13.37
N HIS A 135 -0.91 6.29 12.47
CA HIS A 135 0.04 7.33 12.07
C HIS A 135 -0.56 8.72 11.87
N LEU A 136 -1.61 8.84 11.06
CA LEU A 136 -2.22 10.09 10.59
C LEU A 136 -3.56 10.40 11.28
N PHE A 137 -3.91 9.67 12.34
CA PHE A 137 -5.17 9.87 13.06
C PHE A 137 -5.00 10.83 14.23
N LEU A 138 -5.70 11.96 14.18
CA LEU A 138 -5.70 12.93 15.24
C LEU A 138 -6.49 12.42 16.45
N GLY A 139 -6.03 12.77 17.65
CA GLY A 139 -6.74 12.47 18.90
C GLY A 139 -6.68 11.01 19.35
N VAL A 140 -5.84 10.16 18.74
CA VAL A 140 -5.63 8.77 19.19
C VAL A 140 -4.40 8.63 20.08
N ASP A 141 -4.41 7.60 20.93
CA ASP A 141 -3.22 7.17 21.66
C ASP A 141 -2.29 6.39 20.72
N HIS A 142 -1.47 7.15 19.99
CA HIS A 142 -0.57 6.62 18.97
C HIS A 142 0.37 5.56 19.52
N ALA A 143 0.89 5.74 20.75
CA ALA A 143 1.85 4.81 21.34
C ALA A 143 1.21 3.45 21.61
N ASN A 144 0.03 3.43 22.24
CA ASN A 144 -0.68 2.19 22.53
C ASN A 144 -1.21 1.51 21.27
N GLU A 145 -1.76 2.27 20.31
CA GLU A 145 -2.28 1.69 19.07
C GLU A 145 -1.17 1.16 18.17
N LYS A 146 -0.05 1.88 18.06
CA LYS A 146 1.15 1.39 17.38
C LYS A 146 1.62 0.08 18.00
N LYS A 147 1.75 0.04 19.33
CA LYS A 147 2.18 -1.17 20.05
C LYS A 147 1.23 -2.34 19.76
N ARG A 148 -0.09 -2.12 19.85
CA ARG A 148 -1.11 -3.14 19.59
C ARG A 148 -0.99 -3.75 18.19
N ILE A 149 -0.78 -2.91 17.18
CA ILE A 149 -0.65 -3.36 15.78
C ILE A 149 0.68 -4.08 15.55
N VAL A 150 1.79 -3.55 16.08
CA VAL A 150 3.10 -4.18 15.98
C VAL A 150 3.12 -5.54 16.67
N ASP A 151 2.63 -5.63 17.91
CA ASP A 151 2.54 -6.89 18.66
C ASP A 151 1.72 -7.93 17.89
N ARG A 152 0.59 -7.52 17.29
CA ARG A 152 -0.25 -8.41 16.49
C ARG A 152 0.49 -8.89 15.23
N SER A 153 1.14 -7.98 14.51
CA SER A 153 1.88 -8.29 13.28
C SER A 153 3.04 -9.26 13.55
N LEU A 154 3.75 -9.07 14.67
CA LEU A 154 4.84 -9.96 15.09
C LEU A 154 4.33 -11.35 15.51
N LEU A 155 3.17 -11.43 16.17
CA LEU A 155 2.52 -12.70 16.48
C LEU A 155 2.13 -13.46 15.20
N ASP A 156 1.54 -12.77 14.23
CA ASP A 156 1.17 -13.36 12.95
C ASP A 156 2.42 -13.80 12.18
N LEU A 157 3.48 -12.99 12.13
CA LEU A 157 4.78 -13.36 11.56
C LEU A 157 5.35 -14.64 12.20
N ALA A 158 5.33 -14.77 13.53
CA ALA A 158 5.82 -15.97 14.20
C ALA A 158 5.02 -17.23 13.82
N GLN A 159 3.69 -17.11 13.65
CA GLN A 159 2.86 -18.20 13.17
C GLN A 159 3.20 -18.58 11.72
N TRP A 160 3.42 -17.57 10.86
CA TRP A 160 3.77 -17.77 9.47
C TRP A 160 5.13 -18.46 9.33
N LEU A 161 6.14 -18.00 10.06
CA LEU A 161 7.47 -18.63 10.08
C LEU A 161 7.40 -20.06 10.62
N SER A 162 6.57 -20.33 11.62
CA SER A 162 6.35 -21.70 12.11
C SER A 162 5.68 -22.61 11.08
N LEU A 163 4.80 -22.08 10.23
CA LEU A 163 4.10 -22.83 9.19
C LEU A 163 5.00 -23.09 7.97
N LEU A 164 5.63 -22.03 7.47
CA LEU A 164 6.47 -22.06 6.27
C LEU A 164 7.83 -22.72 6.54
N ASN A 165 8.31 -22.64 7.79
CA ASN A 165 9.57 -23.18 8.27
C ASN A 165 10.77 -22.90 7.32
N PRO A 166 11.00 -21.64 6.89
CA PRO A 166 12.10 -21.32 6.00
C PRO A 166 13.43 -21.37 6.74
N GLN A 167 14.52 -21.59 6.02
CA GLN A 167 15.87 -21.49 6.58
C GLN A 167 16.23 -20.04 6.90
N TYR A 168 15.90 -19.13 5.98
CA TYR A 168 16.15 -17.70 6.12
C TYR A 168 14.88 -16.88 5.96
N TYR A 169 14.79 -15.80 6.74
CA TYR A 169 13.73 -14.82 6.64
C TYR A 169 14.32 -13.41 6.63
N PHE A 170 13.77 -12.54 5.78
CA PHE A 170 13.97 -11.10 5.89
C PHE A 170 12.64 -10.34 5.78
N PRO A 171 12.51 -9.18 6.45
CA PRO A 171 11.28 -8.40 6.38
C PRO A 171 11.00 -7.86 4.96
N ALA A 172 9.76 -7.99 4.52
CA ALA A 172 9.23 -7.35 3.32
C ALA A 172 8.91 -5.87 3.55
N GLY A 173 8.79 -5.10 2.47
CA GLY A 173 8.35 -3.69 2.49
C GLY A 173 9.44 -2.66 2.80
N GLY A 174 10.59 -3.07 3.35
CA GLY A 174 11.69 -2.14 3.72
C GLY A 174 11.29 -1.18 4.85
N THR A 175 12.16 -0.22 5.20
CA THR A 175 11.82 0.83 6.17
C THR A 175 11.16 2.02 5.48
N TYR A 176 9.95 2.38 5.89
CA TYR A 176 9.25 3.52 5.33
C TYR A 176 9.86 4.84 5.81
N LEU A 177 10.02 5.77 4.88
CA LEU A 177 10.39 7.16 5.13
C LEU A 177 9.17 8.06 4.85
N ILE A 178 8.76 8.85 5.84
CA ILE A 178 7.70 9.86 5.67
C ILE A 178 8.37 11.23 5.50
N PRO A 179 8.40 11.80 4.28
CA PRO A 179 9.10 13.05 4.00
C PRO A 179 8.22 14.27 4.28
N GLY A 180 8.70 15.45 3.88
CA GLY A 180 7.93 16.69 3.87
C GLY A 180 7.39 17.08 5.25
N TRP A 181 6.31 17.85 5.27
CA TRP A 181 5.70 18.34 6.51
C TRP A 181 5.05 17.24 7.37
N LEU A 182 4.75 16.06 6.80
CA LEU A 182 4.21 14.91 7.53
C LEU A 182 5.29 14.10 8.26
N SER A 183 6.58 14.38 8.03
CA SER A 183 7.70 13.76 8.75
C SER A 183 7.57 13.84 10.28
N GLN A 184 6.88 14.86 10.80
CA GLN A 184 6.58 14.99 12.23
C GLN A 184 5.75 13.81 12.81
N PHE A 185 5.05 13.06 11.95
CA PHE A 185 4.26 11.90 12.32
C PHE A 185 5.00 10.57 12.10
N ALA A 186 6.20 10.58 11.51
CA ALA A 186 6.94 9.36 11.13
C ALA A 186 7.13 8.35 12.29
N ALA A 187 7.27 8.84 13.53
CA ALA A 187 7.40 8.01 14.72
C ALA A 187 6.15 7.13 14.99
N ASN A 188 4.98 7.51 14.47
CA ASN A 188 3.70 6.85 14.71
C ASN A 188 3.41 5.69 13.74
N VAL A 189 4.24 5.50 12.70
CA VAL A 189 4.09 4.36 11.77
C VAL A 189 4.20 3.04 12.54
N ALA A 190 3.25 2.13 12.30
CA ALA A 190 3.13 0.84 13.00
C ALA A 190 4.03 -0.25 12.43
N GLN A 191 5.31 0.09 12.22
CA GLN A 191 6.34 -0.81 11.73
C GLN A 191 7.39 -1.06 12.83
N PRO A 192 7.70 -2.33 13.18
CA PRO A 192 8.81 -2.63 14.08
C PRO A 192 10.15 -2.44 13.36
N THR A 193 11.15 -2.04 14.13
CA THR A 193 12.54 -2.05 13.72
C THR A 193 13.08 -3.47 13.60
N TYR A 194 14.15 -3.66 12.81
CA TYR A 194 14.79 -4.98 12.69
C TYR A 194 15.22 -5.58 14.04
N PRO A 195 15.83 -4.84 14.98
CA PRO A 195 16.12 -5.36 16.32
C PRO A 195 14.87 -5.81 17.10
N GLU A 196 13.75 -5.08 17.01
CA GLU A 196 12.49 -5.48 17.66
C GLU A 196 11.96 -6.80 17.08
N ILE A 197 12.05 -7.00 15.76
CA ILE A 197 11.67 -8.26 15.11
C ILE A 197 12.52 -9.41 15.63
N VAL A 198 13.85 -9.26 15.63
CA VAL A 198 14.79 -10.31 16.08
C VAL A 198 14.56 -10.65 17.55
N ASN A 199 14.43 -9.64 18.41
CA ASN A 199 14.19 -9.82 19.84
C ASN A 199 12.85 -10.51 20.12
N PHE A 200 11.81 -10.21 19.35
CA PHE A 200 10.52 -10.88 19.52
C PHE A 200 10.58 -12.36 19.11
N LEU A 201 11.31 -12.67 18.05
CA LEU A 201 11.39 -14.02 17.48
C LEU A 201 12.37 -14.93 18.24
N SER A 202 13.36 -14.39 18.97
CA SER A 202 14.36 -15.18 19.71
C SER A 202 13.74 -16.18 20.68
N ASP A 203 12.60 -15.81 21.29
CA ASP A 203 11.93 -16.63 22.30
C ASP A 203 10.94 -17.65 21.71
N LYS A 204 10.74 -17.64 20.39
CA LYS A 204 9.74 -18.48 19.70
C LYS A 204 10.26 -19.87 19.31
N ARG A 205 11.53 -20.18 19.55
CA ARG A 205 12.18 -21.46 19.22
C ARG A 205 12.02 -21.87 17.75
N LEU A 206 12.09 -20.89 16.85
CA LEU A 206 12.05 -21.13 15.40
C LEU A 206 13.42 -21.59 14.91
N SER A 207 13.43 -22.43 13.87
CA SER A 207 14.64 -22.85 13.14
C SER A 207 15.16 -21.76 12.19
N THR A 208 14.30 -20.80 11.84
CA THR A 208 14.56 -19.76 10.86
C THR A 208 15.58 -18.73 11.35
N GLN A 209 16.56 -18.42 10.51
CA GLN A 209 17.50 -17.33 10.72
C GLN A 209 16.96 -16.02 10.13
N CYS A 210 16.82 -14.99 10.96
CA CYS A 210 16.48 -13.64 10.50
C CYS A 210 17.72 -12.94 9.93
N ILE A 211 17.58 -12.30 8.77
CA ILE A 211 18.62 -11.49 8.13
C ILE A 211 18.07 -10.11 7.73
N SER A 212 18.92 -9.10 7.76
CA SER A 212 18.61 -7.74 7.29
C SER A 212 19.25 -7.53 5.93
N LEU A 213 18.43 -7.41 4.89
CA LEU A 213 18.87 -7.20 3.51
C LEU A 213 18.65 -5.76 3.00
N GLU A 214 18.08 -4.89 3.84
CA GLU A 214 17.85 -3.49 3.48
C GLU A 214 19.19 -2.79 3.16
N GLY A 215 19.16 -1.77 2.30
CA GLY A 215 20.35 -0.97 1.97
C GLY A 215 21.34 -1.66 1.01
N GLY A 216 20.86 -2.53 0.12
CA GLY A 216 21.68 -3.21 -0.90
C GLY A 216 22.58 -4.32 -0.36
N ARG A 217 22.14 -4.94 0.73
CA ARG A 217 22.71 -6.17 1.24
C ARG A 217 22.17 -7.36 0.47
N PHE A 218 22.90 -8.46 0.52
CA PHE A 218 22.54 -9.66 -0.21
C PHE A 218 22.67 -10.91 0.67
N LEU A 219 21.93 -11.94 0.28
CA LEU A 219 22.17 -13.33 0.67
C LEU A 219 22.58 -14.09 -0.59
N GLU A 220 23.72 -14.74 -0.55
CA GLU A 220 24.24 -15.54 -1.65
C GLU A 220 24.36 -17.00 -1.21
N TRP A 221 23.89 -17.90 -2.07
CA TRP A 221 23.95 -19.34 -1.84
C TRP A 221 24.89 -19.99 -2.85
N ASP A 222 26.00 -20.54 -2.36
CA ASP A 222 26.92 -21.33 -3.18
C ASP A 222 26.34 -22.74 -3.37
N SER A 223 25.95 -23.07 -4.60
CA SER A 223 25.36 -24.37 -4.93
C SER A 223 26.34 -25.55 -4.79
N GLU A 224 27.65 -25.33 -4.93
CA GLU A 224 28.66 -26.38 -4.82
C GLU A 224 29.03 -26.64 -3.35
N SER A 225 29.33 -25.57 -2.60
CA SER A 225 29.75 -25.70 -1.20
C SER A 225 28.60 -25.74 -0.20
N GLN A 226 27.36 -25.45 -0.65
CA GLN A 226 26.16 -25.27 0.17
C GLN A 226 26.33 -24.21 1.27
N LYS A 227 27.30 -23.30 1.12
CA LYS A 227 27.53 -22.19 2.05
C LYS A 227 26.64 -21.02 1.70
N VAL A 228 26.24 -20.29 2.74
CA VAL A 228 25.47 -19.06 2.63
C VAL A 228 26.31 -17.90 3.12
N GLU A 229 26.42 -16.86 2.30
CA GLU A 229 27.08 -15.60 2.63
C GLU A 229 26.05 -14.49 2.72
N VAL A 230 26.24 -13.58 3.70
CA VAL A 230 25.46 -12.35 3.81
C VAL A 230 26.43 -11.18 3.76
N GLY A 231 26.25 -10.31 2.76
CA GLY A 231 27.17 -9.20 2.48
C GLY A 231 26.47 -7.89 2.16
N SER A 232 27.25 -6.92 1.65
CA SER A 232 26.76 -5.65 1.11
C SER A 232 27.47 -5.33 -0.19
N SER A 233 26.71 -4.95 -1.21
CA SER A 233 27.26 -4.47 -2.47
C SER A 233 27.56 -2.96 -2.46
N ILE A 234 27.17 -2.27 -1.37
CA ILE A 234 27.35 -0.82 -1.21
C ILE A 234 28.22 -0.51 0.02
N SER A 235 29.08 0.50 -0.09
CA SER A 235 29.91 1.01 1.02
C SER A 235 30.20 2.51 0.85
N PRO A 236 30.01 3.34 1.90
CA PRO A 236 29.45 3.00 3.21
C PRO A 236 27.94 2.77 3.12
N VAL A 237 27.42 1.87 3.95
CA VAL A 237 25.97 1.71 4.14
C VAL A 237 25.55 2.70 5.22
N VAL A 238 24.78 3.74 4.86
CA VAL A 238 24.26 4.73 5.83
C VAL A 238 22.84 4.31 6.20
N PHE A 239 22.59 4.09 7.49
CA PHE A 239 21.37 3.47 8.02
C PHE A 239 20.71 4.32 9.11
N GLU A 240 20.50 5.60 8.83
CA GLU A 240 19.91 6.51 9.81
C GLU A 240 18.61 7.09 9.25
N ARG A 241 17.51 6.37 9.50
CA ARG A 241 16.17 6.80 9.08
C ARG A 241 15.86 8.20 9.61
N GLU A 242 16.28 8.50 10.83
CA GLU A 242 16.10 9.81 11.47
C GLU A 242 16.84 10.90 10.69
N VAL A 243 18.07 10.64 10.24
CA VAL A 243 18.83 11.57 9.38
C VAL A 243 18.17 11.71 8.02
N ALA A 244 17.73 10.61 7.39
CA ALA A 244 17.00 10.67 6.13
C ALA A 244 15.70 11.49 6.27
N THR A 245 14.97 11.30 7.37
CA THR A 245 13.73 12.03 7.67
C THR A 245 14.01 13.53 7.80
N GLU A 246 15.08 13.89 8.52
CA GLU A 246 15.48 15.28 8.69
C GLU A 246 15.92 15.94 7.38
N ILE A 247 16.64 15.22 6.51
CA ILE A 247 17.04 15.70 5.17
C ILE A 247 15.80 15.93 4.28
N HIS A 248 14.88 14.98 4.28
CA HIS A 248 13.73 14.96 3.37
C HIS A 248 12.48 15.67 3.92
N LYS A 249 12.53 16.27 5.11
CA LYS A 249 11.37 16.99 5.70
C LYS A 249 10.95 18.24 4.92
N VAL A 250 11.81 18.75 4.05
CA VAL A 250 11.55 19.93 3.20
C VAL A 250 11.09 19.53 1.79
N ASP A 251 11.09 18.23 1.49
CA ASP A 251 10.69 17.75 0.17
C ASP A 251 9.19 18.00 -0.04
N PRO A 252 8.81 18.60 -1.18
CA PRO A 252 7.42 18.81 -1.50
C PRO A 252 6.77 17.49 -1.92
N TYR A 253 5.49 17.34 -1.59
CA TYR A 253 4.68 16.29 -2.17
C TYR A 253 4.29 16.64 -3.60
N VAL A 254 4.11 15.61 -4.46
CA VAL A 254 3.70 15.79 -5.87
C VAL A 254 2.45 16.66 -6.00
N TYR A 255 1.49 16.52 -5.07
CA TYR A 255 0.25 17.28 -5.14
C TYR A 255 0.46 18.80 -4.98
N GLU A 256 1.55 19.21 -4.34
CA GLU A 256 1.83 20.62 -4.06
C GLU A 256 2.14 21.42 -5.34
N HIS A 257 2.47 20.72 -6.43
CA HIS A 257 2.72 21.30 -7.75
C HIS A 257 1.44 21.42 -8.61
N PHE A 258 0.29 20.94 -8.14
CA PHE A 258 -0.97 21.15 -8.87
C PHE A 258 -1.59 22.50 -8.52
N ASP A 259 -2.13 23.14 -9.55
CA ASP A 259 -3.07 24.24 -9.39
C ASP A 259 -4.47 23.68 -9.13
N ALA A 260 -5.09 24.15 -8.05
CA ALA A 260 -6.47 23.85 -7.71
C ALA A 260 -7.35 25.08 -7.97
N PRO A 261 -8.58 24.91 -8.47
CA PRO A 261 -9.51 26.02 -8.60
C PRO A 261 -9.95 26.52 -7.22
N GLU A 262 -10.49 27.74 -7.17
CA GLU A 262 -11.10 28.29 -5.96
C GLU A 262 -12.20 27.37 -5.42
N TRP A 263 -12.42 27.41 -4.10
CA TRP A 263 -13.36 26.51 -3.41
C TRP A 263 -14.76 26.48 -4.05
N SER A 264 -15.29 27.64 -4.43
CA SER A 264 -16.61 27.77 -5.09
C SER A 264 -16.71 27.06 -6.43
N VAL A 265 -15.59 26.85 -7.11
CA VAL A 265 -15.50 26.10 -8.36
C VAL A 265 -15.25 24.62 -8.05
N LEU A 266 -14.33 24.31 -7.12
CA LEU A 266 -14.04 22.94 -6.70
C LEU A 266 -15.29 22.19 -6.22
N THR A 267 -16.24 22.87 -5.55
CA THR A 267 -17.50 22.25 -5.13
C THR A 267 -18.33 21.73 -6.31
N LYS A 268 -18.31 22.39 -7.48
CA LYS A 268 -18.99 21.88 -8.69
C LYS A 268 -18.38 20.57 -9.18
N TYR A 269 -17.05 20.45 -9.14
CA TYR A 269 -16.33 19.22 -9.46
C TYR A 269 -16.68 18.10 -8.46
N LEU A 270 -16.73 18.44 -7.17
CA LEU A 270 -17.07 17.50 -6.10
C LEU A 270 -18.51 17.01 -6.20
N ASP A 271 -19.47 17.87 -6.53
CA ASP A 271 -20.86 17.49 -6.74
C ASP A 271 -20.99 16.49 -7.90
N GLN A 272 -20.30 16.73 -9.01
CA GLN A 272 -20.28 15.78 -10.14
C GLN A 272 -19.59 14.46 -9.77
N ALA A 273 -18.49 14.51 -9.02
CA ALA A 273 -17.80 13.33 -8.51
C ALA A 273 -18.68 12.51 -7.56
N ARG A 274 -19.46 13.18 -6.69
CA ARG A 274 -20.43 12.53 -5.80
C ARG A 274 -21.50 11.80 -6.60
N SER A 275 -22.06 12.42 -7.65
CA SER A 275 -23.02 11.72 -8.52
C SER A 275 -22.44 10.45 -9.15
N ASN A 276 -21.20 10.49 -9.62
CA ASN A 276 -20.51 9.30 -10.17
C ASN A 276 -20.30 8.22 -9.08
N TRP A 277 -19.91 8.63 -7.87
CA TRP A 277 -19.73 7.75 -6.73
C TRP A 277 -21.05 7.08 -6.32
N GLU A 278 -22.13 7.86 -6.18
CA GLU A 278 -23.48 7.38 -5.86
C GLU A 278 -23.99 6.36 -6.89
N GLU A 279 -23.85 6.66 -8.18
CA GLU A 279 -24.22 5.74 -9.26
C GLU A 279 -23.47 4.41 -9.13
N LYS A 280 -22.16 4.47 -8.85
CA LYS A 280 -21.32 3.29 -8.69
C LYS A 280 -21.72 2.46 -7.47
N VAL A 281 -21.91 3.11 -6.32
CA VAL A 281 -22.35 2.49 -5.06
C VAL A 281 -23.68 1.78 -5.24
N VAL A 282 -24.67 2.44 -5.84
CA VAL A 282 -26.00 1.84 -6.10
C VAL A 282 -25.89 0.68 -7.07
N ARG A 283 -25.20 0.85 -8.21
CA ARG A 283 -25.07 -0.20 -9.23
C ARG A 283 -24.35 -1.44 -8.71
N LYS A 284 -23.38 -1.27 -7.81
CA LYS A 284 -22.60 -2.36 -7.22
C LYS A 284 -23.19 -2.89 -5.92
N HIS A 285 -24.26 -2.28 -5.40
CA HIS A 285 -24.92 -2.64 -4.16
C HIS A 285 -23.96 -2.59 -2.95
N TYR A 286 -23.06 -1.62 -2.92
CA TYR A 286 -22.13 -1.44 -1.79
C TYR A 286 -22.86 -0.87 -0.57
N GLU A 287 -22.62 -1.47 0.60
CA GLU A 287 -23.15 -0.97 1.87
C GLU A 287 -22.22 0.09 2.46
N ILE A 288 -22.49 1.36 2.14
CA ILE A 288 -21.81 2.49 2.78
C ILE A 288 -22.51 2.77 4.11
N THR A 289 -21.83 2.67 5.24
CA THR A 289 -22.44 2.77 6.58
C THR A 289 -21.93 3.93 7.42
N GLN A 290 -21.00 4.72 6.88
CA GLN A 290 -20.33 5.83 7.53
C GLN A 290 -20.54 7.12 6.73
N SER A 291 -20.75 8.23 7.42
CA SER A 291 -20.65 9.54 6.81
C SER A 291 -19.17 9.90 6.61
N ILE A 292 -18.79 10.24 5.38
CA ILE A 292 -17.44 10.71 5.07
C ILE A 292 -17.48 12.22 4.87
N ILE A 293 -16.67 12.92 5.64
CA ILE A 293 -16.55 14.38 5.65
C ILE A 293 -15.14 14.74 5.19
N PHE A 294 -15.04 15.58 4.17
CA PHE A 294 -13.81 16.21 3.76
C PHE A 294 -13.75 17.61 4.36
N GLU A 295 -12.79 17.85 5.24
CA GLU A 295 -12.43 19.19 5.70
C GLU A 295 -11.30 19.70 4.81
N VAL A 296 -11.58 20.70 3.98
CA VAL A 296 -10.70 21.09 2.86
C VAL A 296 -9.92 22.34 3.23
N TYR A 297 -8.60 22.30 3.02
CA TYR A 297 -7.69 23.38 3.39
C TYR A 297 -6.95 23.93 2.16
N ARG A 298 -6.60 25.23 2.18
CA ARG A 298 -5.85 25.86 1.08
C ARG A 298 -4.43 25.28 0.96
N PRO A 299 -3.59 25.37 2.01
CA PRO A 299 -2.68 24.28 2.29
C PRO A 299 -3.06 23.61 3.60
N LEU A 300 -3.09 22.28 3.60
CA LEU A 300 -3.20 21.53 4.86
C LEU A 300 -1.90 21.71 5.64
N SER A 301 -2.01 22.17 6.88
CA SER A 301 -0.88 22.30 7.80
C SER A 301 -1.37 22.20 9.23
N LEU A 302 -0.44 22.07 10.18
CA LEU A 302 -0.77 22.03 11.60
C LEU A 302 -0.53 23.36 12.30
N LYS A 303 -1.35 23.61 13.32
CA LYS A 303 -1.16 24.62 14.36
C LYS A 303 -1.50 23.98 15.70
N ASP A 304 -0.56 23.98 16.64
CA ASP A 304 -0.71 23.37 17.98
C ASP A 304 -1.14 21.88 17.94
N GLY A 305 -0.57 21.11 17.00
CA GLY A 305 -0.85 19.68 16.84
C GLY A 305 -2.21 19.35 16.23
N LYS A 306 -2.94 20.34 15.71
CA LYS A 306 -4.23 20.18 15.03
C LYS A 306 -4.20 20.83 13.65
N SER A 307 -5.11 20.45 12.76
CA SER A 307 -5.27 21.10 11.46
C SER A 307 -5.52 22.61 11.64
N ASP A 308 -4.78 23.44 10.88
CA ASP A 308 -4.85 24.90 10.97
C ASP A 308 -6.17 25.44 10.43
N VAL A 309 -7.10 25.74 11.35
CA VAL A 309 -8.45 26.24 11.04
C VAL A 309 -8.42 27.54 10.24
N SER A 310 -7.38 28.37 10.35
CA SER A 310 -7.30 29.63 9.59
C SER A 310 -7.15 29.42 8.08
N LYS A 311 -6.75 28.22 7.66
CA LYS A 311 -6.58 27.81 6.25
C LYS A 311 -7.74 26.96 5.75
N HIS A 312 -8.73 26.69 6.59
CA HIS A 312 -9.91 25.92 6.22
C HIS A 312 -10.75 26.69 5.20
N LEU A 313 -11.10 26.02 4.10
CA LEU A 313 -11.88 26.58 3.00
C LEU A 313 -13.35 26.18 3.08
N GLY A 314 -13.62 24.93 3.44
CA GLY A 314 -14.97 24.43 3.55
C GLY A 314 -15.04 22.92 3.72
N THR A 315 -16.26 22.47 4.02
CA THR A 315 -16.56 21.08 4.33
C THR A 315 -17.40 20.48 3.20
N PHE A 316 -17.04 19.28 2.75
CA PHE A 316 -17.81 18.50 1.78
C PHE A 316 -18.17 17.14 2.35
N ARG A 317 -19.44 16.76 2.30
CA ARG A 317 -19.93 15.50 2.88
C ARG A 317 -20.49 14.59 1.81
N ILE A 318 -20.13 13.31 1.90
CA ILE A 318 -20.80 12.23 1.18
C ILE A 318 -21.37 11.23 2.19
N HIS A 319 -22.54 10.70 1.87
CA HIS A 319 -23.20 9.64 2.64
C HIS A 319 -24.15 8.90 1.69
N ALA A 320 -24.35 7.60 1.91
CA ALA A 320 -25.42 6.89 1.22
C ALA A 320 -26.72 7.05 2.02
N ALA A 321 -27.78 7.55 1.39
CA ALA A 321 -29.04 7.91 2.06
C ALA A 321 -29.82 6.73 2.68
N LYS A 322 -29.45 5.47 2.42
CA LYS A 322 -30.29 4.29 2.68
C LYS A 322 -29.85 3.41 3.86
N THR A 323 -28.73 3.73 4.49
CA THR A 323 -28.10 2.92 5.53
C THR A 323 -28.06 3.68 6.84
N PRO A 324 -28.29 3.02 8.00
CA PRO A 324 -28.12 3.64 9.29
C PRO A 324 -26.68 4.13 9.43
N ASP A 325 -26.50 5.41 9.73
CA ASP A 325 -25.19 6.00 9.97
C ASP A 325 -24.57 5.38 11.23
N ARG A 326 -23.46 4.66 11.05
CA ARG A 326 -22.71 3.97 12.10
C ARG A 326 -21.53 4.80 12.60
N GLY A 327 -21.26 5.96 12.02
CA GLY A 327 -20.17 6.82 12.43
C GLY A 327 -19.74 7.87 11.41
N VAL A 328 -18.73 8.64 11.76
CA VAL A 328 -18.16 9.70 10.93
C VAL A 328 -16.68 9.44 10.72
N LEU A 329 -16.23 9.57 9.47
CA LEU A 329 -14.83 9.68 9.10
C LEU A 329 -14.60 11.11 8.57
N SER A 330 -13.85 11.90 9.32
CA SER A 330 -13.39 13.22 8.87
C SER A 330 -12.00 13.08 8.27
N ILE A 331 -11.85 13.54 7.04
CA ILE A 331 -10.63 13.53 6.24
C ILE A 331 -10.21 14.99 6.04
N HIS A 332 -9.14 15.40 6.70
CA HIS A 332 -8.52 16.70 6.47
C HIS A 332 -7.58 16.59 5.29
N ILE A 333 -7.82 17.38 4.24
CA ILE A 333 -7.12 17.25 2.96
C ILE A 333 -6.76 18.62 2.37
N ASP A 334 -5.60 18.69 1.73
CA ASP A 334 -5.21 19.84 0.91
C ASP A 334 -6.08 19.92 -0.36
N GLN A 335 -6.59 21.10 -0.69
CA GLN A 335 -7.45 21.29 -1.87
C GLN A 335 -6.80 20.80 -3.16
N ARG A 336 -5.47 20.90 -3.28
CA ARG A 336 -4.71 20.46 -4.46
C ARG A 336 -4.71 18.95 -4.59
N ALA A 337 -4.50 18.25 -3.48
CA ALA A 337 -4.58 16.79 -3.42
C ALA A 337 -6.00 16.31 -3.73
N LEU A 338 -7.02 16.92 -3.10
CA LEU A 338 -8.43 16.61 -3.35
C LEU A 338 -8.81 16.78 -4.82
N PHE A 339 -8.49 17.94 -5.39
CA PHE A 339 -8.76 18.22 -6.80
C PHE A 339 -8.07 17.21 -7.71
N ALA A 340 -6.77 16.96 -7.49
CA ALA A 340 -5.99 16.02 -8.28
C ALA A 340 -6.55 14.58 -8.24
N CYS A 341 -7.09 14.13 -7.09
CA CYS A 341 -7.80 12.85 -7.00
C CYS A 341 -9.10 12.86 -7.82
N VAL A 342 -9.92 13.91 -7.65
CA VAL A 342 -11.21 14.04 -8.35
C VAL A 342 -11.03 14.01 -9.87
N VAL A 343 -10.00 14.69 -10.39
CA VAL A 343 -9.69 14.71 -11.83
C VAL A 343 -8.70 13.60 -12.26
N ARG A 344 -8.48 12.59 -11.42
CA ARG A 344 -7.66 11.39 -11.73
C ARG A 344 -6.19 11.67 -12.09
N LYS A 345 -5.66 12.82 -11.67
CA LYS A 345 -4.21 13.11 -11.70
C LYS A 345 -3.46 12.39 -10.59
N LEU A 346 -4.13 12.10 -9.49
CA LEU A 346 -3.65 11.24 -8.40
C LEU A 346 -4.64 10.10 -8.13
N VAL A 347 -4.15 9.01 -7.53
CA VAL A 347 -4.98 7.87 -7.12
C VAL A 347 -5.40 8.07 -5.66
N TRP A 348 -6.70 7.88 -5.39
CA TRP A 348 -7.26 8.02 -4.05
C TRP A 348 -6.53 7.19 -2.99
N ASN A 349 -6.27 5.91 -3.24
CA ASN A 349 -5.56 5.05 -2.27
C ASN A 349 -4.20 5.61 -1.84
N GLY A 350 -3.41 6.18 -2.75
CA GLY A 350 -2.11 6.77 -2.40
C GLY A 350 -2.24 8.03 -1.56
N VAL A 351 -3.22 8.89 -1.90
CA VAL A 351 -3.48 10.12 -1.13
C VAL A 351 -4.08 9.82 0.24
N LEU A 352 -4.99 8.86 0.32
CA LEU A 352 -5.62 8.50 1.58
C LEU A 352 -4.66 7.72 2.49
N GLY A 353 -3.83 6.83 1.95
CA GLY A 353 -2.90 6.04 2.75
C GLY A 353 -1.80 6.87 3.43
N ALA A 354 -1.46 8.05 2.89
CA ALA A 354 -0.25 8.76 3.33
C ALA A 354 -0.33 10.29 3.40
N LEU A 355 -1.32 10.96 2.79
CA LEU A 355 -1.27 12.42 2.54
C LEU A 355 -2.43 13.22 3.15
N CYS A 356 -3.22 12.61 4.03
CA CYS A 356 -4.34 13.24 4.74
C CYS A 356 -4.18 13.11 6.25
N LEU A 357 -4.95 13.88 7.02
CA LEU A 357 -5.13 13.65 8.45
C LEU A 357 -6.55 13.19 8.73
N TYR A 358 -6.75 12.41 9.78
CA TYR A 358 -8.01 11.71 10.02
C TYR A 358 -8.54 11.91 11.43
N GLU A 359 -9.86 12.00 11.54
CA GLU A 359 -10.59 11.79 12.78
C GLU A 359 -11.71 10.78 12.50
N ARG A 360 -11.98 9.85 13.42
CA ARG A 360 -13.09 8.90 13.24
C ARG A 360 -13.84 8.63 14.54
N THR A 361 -15.17 8.62 14.44
CA THR A 361 -16.07 8.39 15.57
C THR A 361 -17.19 7.42 15.17
N PRO A 362 -17.30 6.21 15.77
CA PRO A 362 -16.34 5.63 16.71
C PRO A 362 -14.98 5.32 16.06
N ASN A 363 -13.97 4.98 16.87
CA ASN A 363 -12.64 4.56 16.41
C ASN A 363 -12.68 3.16 15.74
N ARG A 364 -13.42 3.03 14.64
CA ARG A 364 -13.65 1.80 13.89
C ARG A 364 -13.40 2.05 12.41
N HIS A 365 -12.73 1.11 11.75
CA HIS A 365 -12.51 1.14 10.32
C HIS A 365 -13.66 0.46 9.58
N TYR A 366 -14.13 1.10 8.51
CA TYR A 366 -15.17 0.61 7.61
C TYR A 366 -14.56 0.55 6.20
N PRO A 367 -14.03 -0.62 5.78
CA PRO A 367 -13.25 -0.74 4.55
C PRO A 367 -14.05 -0.37 3.30
N THR A 368 -15.28 -0.88 3.15
CA THR A 368 -16.16 -0.58 2.00
C THR A 368 -16.34 0.93 1.82
N ASP A 369 -16.64 1.65 2.90
CA ASP A 369 -16.78 3.10 2.92
C ASP A 369 -15.50 3.80 2.43
N PHE A 370 -14.35 3.44 3.01
CA PHE A 370 -13.06 4.03 2.66
C PHE A 370 -12.64 3.75 1.22
N PHE A 371 -12.70 2.49 0.77
CA PHE A 371 -12.29 2.11 -0.58
C PHE A 371 -13.27 2.57 -1.66
N SER A 372 -14.54 2.83 -1.32
CA SER A 372 -15.50 3.43 -2.25
C SER A 372 -15.05 4.80 -2.77
N LEU A 373 -14.18 5.52 -2.04
CA LEU A 373 -13.64 6.81 -2.45
C LEU A 373 -12.87 6.75 -3.78
N ASN A 374 -12.38 5.58 -4.20
CA ASN A 374 -11.82 5.39 -5.55
C ASN A 374 -12.83 5.70 -6.67
N PHE A 375 -14.13 5.72 -6.38
CA PHE A 375 -15.17 6.09 -7.32
C PHE A 375 -15.53 7.59 -7.30
N LEU A 376 -15.03 8.35 -6.32
CA LEU A 376 -15.21 9.80 -6.21
C LEU A 376 -14.31 10.53 -7.21
N THR A 377 -14.58 10.32 -8.49
CA THR A 377 -13.79 10.87 -9.60
C THR A 377 -14.69 11.33 -10.73
N ILE A 378 -14.19 12.22 -11.57
CA ILE A 378 -14.82 12.60 -12.83
C ILE A 378 -13.97 12.16 -14.03
N THR A 379 -14.61 12.07 -15.18
CA THR A 379 -13.96 11.75 -16.46
C THR A 379 -13.44 13.01 -17.15
N ASP A 380 -12.48 12.89 -18.06
CA ASP A 380 -11.94 14.02 -18.82
C ASP A 380 -13.04 14.78 -19.58
N GLN A 381 -14.02 14.06 -20.14
CA GLN A 381 -15.19 14.66 -20.80
C GLN A 381 -16.04 15.50 -19.83
N GLN A 382 -16.22 15.03 -18.58
CA GLN A 382 -16.96 15.79 -17.57
C GLN A 382 -16.16 17.02 -17.09
N VAL A 383 -14.83 16.96 -17.08
CA VAL A 383 -13.98 18.12 -16.80
C VAL A 383 -14.22 19.19 -17.86
N GLU A 384 -14.14 18.84 -19.15
CA GLU A 384 -14.36 19.77 -20.26
C GLU A 384 -15.73 20.46 -20.16
N GLN A 385 -16.79 19.68 -19.95
CA GLN A 385 -18.16 20.21 -19.79
C GLN A 385 -18.30 21.17 -18.59
N LEU A 386 -17.62 20.87 -17.48
CA LEU A 386 -17.66 21.74 -16.31
C LEU A 386 -16.93 23.05 -16.56
N VAL A 387 -15.77 23.02 -17.22
CA VAL A 387 -15.02 24.23 -17.59
C VAL A 387 -15.89 25.13 -18.45
N ASP A 388 -16.51 24.59 -19.51
CA ASP A 388 -17.42 25.35 -20.39
C ASP A 388 -18.57 25.98 -19.61
N SER A 389 -19.13 25.27 -18.61
CA SER A 389 -20.24 25.77 -17.77
C SER A 389 -19.82 26.83 -16.74
N ILE A 390 -18.54 26.92 -16.42
CA ILE A 390 -17.99 27.89 -15.46
C ILE A 390 -17.62 29.19 -16.18
N GLU A 391 -17.19 29.10 -17.44
CA GLU A 391 -16.80 30.24 -18.27
C GLU A 391 -17.99 30.93 -18.97
N ALA A 392 -19.13 30.25 -19.12
CA ALA A 392 -20.40 30.79 -19.60
C ALA A 392 -21.19 31.52 -18.51
#